data_AF-A0A957SKC8-F1
#
_entry.id   AF-A0A957SKC8-F1
#
_cell.length_a   1.000
_cell.length_b   1.000
_cell.length_c   1.000
_cell.angle_alpha   90.00
_cell.angle_beta   90.00
_cell.angle_gamma   90.00
#
_symmetry.space_group_name_H-M   'P 1'
#
loop_
_entity.id
_entity.type
_entity.pdbx_description
1 polymer ?
#
loop_
_entity_poly.entity_id
_entity_poly.type
_entity_poly.pdbx_seq_one_letter_code
_entity_poly.pdbx_strand_id
1 'polypeptide(L)' 'WVKDQPGITAPIIGVRTLAQLENLLPVMEMKLSEELRAACDLLVPPGSAVANFFNSAPWMKQTLV' A
#
# COMPACT_ATOMS: atom_id res chain seq x y z
N TRP A 1 -3.93 4.79 -3.35
CA TRP A 1 -4.15 3.35 -3.57
C TRP A 1 -4.54 2.65 -2.28
N VAL A 2 -3.62 2.28 -1.37
CA VAL A 2 -3.96 1.52 -0.14
C VAL A 2 -5.07 2.18 0.69
N LYS A 3 -5.01 3.51 0.88
CA LYS A 3 -6.04 4.26 1.64
C LYS A 3 -7.46 4.14 1.06
N ASP A 4 -7.57 3.86 -0.24
CA ASP A 4 -8.82 3.83 -0.98
C ASP A 4 -9.32 2.39 -1.21
N GLN A 5 -8.65 1.38 -0.65
CA GLN A 5 -9.03 -0.02 -0.78
C GLN A 5 -10.21 -0.40 0.15
N PRO A 6 -11.12 -1.28 -0.29
CA PRO A 6 -12.20 -1.77 0.56
C PRO A 6 -11.69 -2.38 1.86
N GLY A 7 -12.29 -1.99 2.99
CA GLY A 7 -11.94 -2.50 4.31
C GLY A 7 -10.70 -1.88 4.96
N ILE A 8 -10.03 -0.93 4.29
CA ILE A 8 -8.92 -0.17 4.88
C ILE A 8 -9.45 1.10 5.54
N THR A 9 -9.27 1.21 6.85
CA THR A 9 -9.61 2.44 7.60
C THR A 9 -8.46 3.45 7.64
N ALA A 10 -7.23 2.97 7.86
CA ALA A 10 -6.05 3.83 7.94
C ALA A 10 -4.79 3.05 7.55
N PRO A 11 -4.06 3.46 6.50
CA PRO A 11 -2.74 2.92 6.21
C PRO A 11 -1.73 3.34 7.27
N ILE A 12 -0.81 2.44 7.61
CA ILE A 12 0.32 2.74 8.50
C ILE A 12 1.49 3.21 7.65
N ILE A 13 2.09 4.35 8.02
CA ILE A 13 3.31 4.87 7.39
C ILE A 13 4.48 4.87 8.37
N GLY A 14 5.62 4.35 7.95
CA GLY A 14 6.82 4.20 8.77
C GLY A 14 7.76 5.41 8.74
N VAL A 15 7.23 6.63 8.94
CA VAL A 15 8.06 7.84 8.92
C VAL A 15 9.05 7.88 10.09
N ARG A 16 10.19 8.55 9.92
CA ARG A 16 11.27 8.73 10.91
C ARG A 16 11.60 10.19 11.16
N THR A 17 11.09 11.10 10.33
CA THR A 17 11.30 12.55 10.47
C THR A 17 10.00 13.30 10.20
N LEU A 18 9.90 14.54 10.71
CA LEU A 18 8.75 15.41 10.45
C LEU A 18 8.61 15.72 8.96
N ALA A 19 9.71 15.99 8.27
CA ALA A 19 9.70 16.25 6.83
C ALA A 19 9.10 15.09 6.01
N GLN A 20 9.34 13.83 6.42
CA GLN A 20 8.72 12.67 5.77
C GLN A 20 7.21 12.63 6.02
N LEU A 21 6.76 12.98 7.22
CA LEU A 21 5.34 13.09 7.53
C LEU A 21 4.68 14.18 6.68
N GLU A 22 5.24 15.38 6.67
CA GLU A 22 4.73 16.53 5.91
C GLU A 22 4.66 16.24 4.41
N ASN A 23 5.61 15.47 3.87
CA ASN A 23 5.57 15.05 2.47
C ASN A 23 4.41 14.08 2.15
N LEU A 24 4.00 13.25 3.12
CA LEU A 24 2.96 12.23 2.94
C LEU A 24 1.56 12.72 3.32
N LEU A 25 1.42 13.74 4.18
CA LEU A 25 0.12 14.29 4.59
C LEU A 25 -0.79 14.68 3.40
N PRO A 26 -0.29 15.32 2.31
CA PRO A 26 -1.14 15.67 1.16
C PRO A 26 -1.82 14.47 0.50
N VAL A 27 -1.28 13.25 0.67
CA VAL A 27 -1.85 12.02 0.10
C VAL A 27 -3.27 11.77 0.59
N MET A 28 -3.67 12.26 1.77
CA MET A 28 -5.03 12.10 2.30
C MET A 28 -6.10 12.61 1.34
N GLU A 29 -5.85 13.74 0.70
CA GLU A 29 -6.78 14.42 -0.22
C GLU A 29 -6.61 13.99 -1.67
N MET A 30 -5.51 13.31 -1.99
CA MET A 30 -5.23 12.83 -3.35
C MET A 30 -6.13 11.65 -3.72
N LYS A 31 -6.44 11.55 -5.01
CA LYS A 31 -7.16 10.41 -5.59
C LYS A 31 -6.42 9.92 -6.82
N LEU A 32 -6.39 8.60 -6.99
CA LEU A 32 -5.97 7.98 -8.25
C LEU A 32 -7.17 7.86 -9.19
N SER A 33 -6.91 7.81 -10.49
CA SER A 33 -7.91 7.39 -11.46
C SER A 33 -8.22 5.90 -11.28
N GLU A 34 -9.36 5.46 -11.82
CA GLU A 34 -9.76 4.06 -11.74
C GLU A 34 -8.78 3.14 -12.48
N GLU A 35 -8.25 3.60 -13.62
CA GLU A 35 -7.27 2.85 -14.41
C GLU A 35 -5.96 2.63 -13.63
N LEU A 36 -5.48 3.67 -12.94
CA LEU A 36 -4.28 3.56 -12.09
C LEU A 36 -4.54 2.66 -10.88
N ARG A 37 -5.74 2.74 -10.29
CA ARG A 37 -6.12 1.88 -9.16
C ARG A 37 -6.11 0.40 -9.57
N ALA A 38 -6.70 0.08 -10.73
CA ALA A 38 -6.71 -1.26 -11.29
C ALA A 38 -5.29 -1.74 -11.66
N ALA A 39 -4.44 -0.87 -12.20
CA ALA A 39 -3.04 -1.20 -12.48
C ALA A 39 -2.27 -1.54 -11.18
N CYS A 40 -2.53 -0.84 -10.08
CA CYS A 40 -1.95 -1.19 -8.78
C CYS A 40 -2.45 -2.55 -8.26
N ASP A 41 -3.75 -2.86 -8.42
CA ASP A 41 -4.32 -4.15 -8.01
C ASP A 41 -3.72 -5.32 -8.81
N LEU A 42 -3.27 -5.10 -10.05
CA LEU A 42 -2.54 -6.11 -10.83
C LEU A 42 -1.12 -6.37 -10.28
N LEU A 43 -0.47 -5.34 -9.73
CA LEU A 43 0.85 -5.47 -9.12
C LEU A 43 0.78 -6.10 -7.73
N VAL A 44 -0.23 -5.74 -6.95
CA VAL A 44 -0.47 -6.24 -5.60
C VAL A 44 -1.96 -6.59 -5.47
N PRO A 45 -2.35 -7.85 -5.73
CA PRO A 45 -3.74 -8.27 -5.65
C PRO A 45 -4.42 -7.92 -4.31
N PRO A 46 -5.75 -7.75 -4.27
CA PRO A 46 -6.46 -7.55 -3.01
C PRO A 46 -6.22 -8.69 -2.00
N GLY A 47 -6.02 -8.36 -0.73
CA GLY A 47 -5.73 -9.33 0.34
C GLY A 47 -4.29 -9.84 0.36
N SER A 48 -3.42 -9.24 -0.45
CA SER A 48 -2.08 -9.70 -0.78
C SER A 48 -1.00 -8.71 -0.34
N ALA A 49 0.27 -9.12 -0.29
CA ALA A 49 1.40 -8.22 -0.09
C ALA A 49 2.60 -8.64 -0.93
N VAL A 50 3.26 -7.66 -1.56
CA VAL A 50 4.55 -7.84 -2.24
C VAL A 50 5.61 -7.07 -1.48
N ALA A 51 6.71 -7.73 -1.16
CA ALA A 51 7.87 -7.13 -0.49
C ALA A 51 9.15 -7.53 -1.24
N ASN A 52 9.98 -6.55 -1.59
CA ASN A 52 11.33 -6.77 -2.13
C ASN A 52 12.40 -6.62 -1.03
N PHE A 53 12.07 -7.06 0.18
CA PHE A 53 12.95 -7.06 1.34
C PHE A 53 12.77 -8.37 2.10
N PHE A 54 13.55 -8.57 3.16
CA PHE A 54 13.47 -9.78 3.98
C PHE A 54 12.04 -9.99 4.50
N ASN A 55 11.34 -10.96 3.91
CA ASN A 55 9.99 -11.34 4.30
C ASN A 55 10.06 -12.41 5.38
N SER A 56 9.74 -12.03 6.62
CA SER A 56 9.68 -12.93 7.77
C SER A 56 8.31 -13.60 7.94
N ALA A 57 7.44 -13.55 6.92
CA ALA A 57 6.13 -14.20 6.91
C ALA A 57 6.09 -15.47 6.01
N PRO A 58 6.96 -16.48 6.23
CA PRO A 58 6.91 -17.72 5.45
C PRO A 58 5.65 -18.55 5.72
N TRP A 59 4.88 -18.20 6.77
CA TRP A 59 3.57 -18.75 7.06
C TRP A 59 2.47 -18.23 6.12
N MET A 60 2.72 -17.13 5.40
CA MET A 60 1.78 -16.61 4.42
C MET A 60 1.79 -17.54 3.20
N LYS A 61 0.65 -18.21 2.96
CA LYS A 61 0.49 -19.19 1.86
C LYS A 61 0.45 -18.56 0.47
N GLN A 62 0.47 -17.24 0.40
CA GLN A 62 0.27 -16.51 -0.84
C GLN A 62 1.61 -16.31 -1.55
N THR A 63 1.75 -16.91 -2.73
CA THR A 63 2.91 -16.74 -3.60
C THR A 63 2.50 -15.84 -4.76
N LEU A 64 2.97 -14.60 -4.75
CA LEU A 64 2.85 -13.70 -5.89
C LEU A 64 4.11 -13.89 -6.74
N VAL A 65 3.93 -14.15 -8.03
CA VAL A 65 5.01 -14.33 -9.03
C VAL A 65 5.55 -12.99 -9.49
#